data_AF-K1RRR0-F1
#
_entry.id   AF-K1RRR0-F1
#
_cell.length_a   1.000
_cell.length_b   1.000
_cell.length_c   1.000
_cell.angle_alpha   90.00
_cell.angle_beta   90.00
_cell.angle_gamma   90.00
#
_symmetry.space_group_name_H-M   'P 1'
#
loop_
_entity.id
_entity.type
_entity.pdbx_description
1 polymer ?
#
loop_
_entity_poly.entity_id
_entity_poly.type
_entity_poly.pdbx_seq_one_letter_code
_entity_poly.pdbx_strand_id
1 'polypeptide(L)'
;MAIAFARLLRVAIMHRVTDSYGPIPYSQLESNESVYVAYDSQEAVYTKMFEELDEAIEILGRNTTLPAEAWNRYDAVYYGNIAQWLKYANSLKLRMAMRLSYVKPELAKAKAAEAIAGGVITANADNAAMHAAENRTTLIYNDWGDHRVGADILCYMTGYNDPRMEKMFLPNDVGDYVGIRIGIDVAGKST
;
A
#
# COMPACT_ATOMS: atom_id res chain seq x y z
N MET A 1 -22.02 -2.40 -2.59
CA MET A 1 -21.05 -2.01 -1.54
C MET A 1 -20.04 -3.10 -1.21
N ALA A 2 -20.43 -4.26 -0.66
CA ALA A 2 -19.48 -5.33 -0.31
C ALA A 2 -18.52 -5.72 -1.45
N ILE A 3 -19.04 -5.91 -2.66
CA ILE A 3 -18.26 -6.26 -3.84
C ILE A 3 -17.24 -5.16 -4.22
N ALA A 4 -17.63 -3.88 -4.13
CA ALA A 4 -16.73 -2.78 -4.44
C ALA A 4 -15.56 -2.70 -3.45
N PHE A 5 -15.83 -2.93 -2.17
CA PHE A 5 -14.78 -3.06 -1.15
C PHE A 5 -13.86 -4.24 -1.42
N ALA A 6 -14.43 -5.42 -1.72
CA ALA A 6 -13.64 -6.60 -2.05
C ALA A 6 -12.75 -6.38 -3.27
N ARG A 7 -13.25 -5.72 -4.32
CA ARG A 7 -12.47 -5.34 -5.52
C ARG A 7 -11.34 -4.36 -5.17
N LEU A 8 -11.65 -3.30 -4.43
CA LEU A 8 -10.64 -2.34 -3.98
C LEU A 8 -9.51 -3.03 -3.18
N LEU A 9 -9.88 -3.88 -2.21
CA LEU A 9 -8.91 -4.61 -1.41
C LEU A 9 -8.11 -5.62 -2.25
N ARG A 10 -8.77 -6.32 -3.18
CA ARG A 10 -8.11 -7.21 -4.14
C ARG A 10 -7.06 -6.45 -4.95
N VAL A 11 -7.40 -5.30 -5.53
CA VAL A 11 -6.43 -4.45 -6.26
C VAL A 11 -5.31 -3.98 -5.33
N ALA A 12 -5.64 -3.52 -4.12
CA ALA A 12 -4.65 -3.07 -3.12
C ALA A 12 -3.67 -4.17 -2.68
N ILE A 13 -4.09 -5.43 -2.69
CA ILE A 13 -3.23 -6.58 -2.38
C ILE A 13 -2.45 -6.99 -3.63
N MET A 14 -3.14 -7.23 -4.73
CA MET A 14 -2.58 -7.88 -5.91
C MET A 14 -1.62 -6.99 -6.70
N HIS A 15 -1.77 -5.65 -6.67
CA HIS A 15 -0.76 -4.78 -7.27
C HIS A 15 0.62 -4.97 -6.63
N ARG A 16 0.69 -5.24 -5.31
CA ARG A 16 1.96 -5.53 -4.60
C ARG A 16 2.54 -6.87 -5.02
N VAL A 17 1.68 -7.86 -5.27
CA VAL A 17 2.09 -9.20 -5.71
C VAL A 17 2.70 -9.11 -7.11
N THR A 18 2.01 -8.48 -8.07
CA THR A 18 2.57 -8.32 -9.42
C THR A 18 3.81 -7.41 -9.43
N ASP A 19 3.87 -6.37 -8.58
CA ASP A 19 5.07 -5.53 -8.47
C ASP A 19 6.29 -6.31 -7.96
N SER A 20 6.08 -7.40 -7.22
CA SER A 20 7.14 -8.24 -6.66
C SER A 20 7.55 -9.38 -7.60
N TYR A 21 6.59 -9.97 -8.33
CA TYR A 21 6.80 -11.21 -9.10
C TYR A 21 6.62 -11.06 -10.62
N GLY A 22 6.08 -9.94 -11.10
CA GLY A 22 5.72 -9.76 -12.51
C GLY A 22 4.39 -10.46 -12.84
N PRO A 23 4.33 -11.35 -13.85
CA PRO A 23 3.12 -12.10 -14.19
C PRO A 23 2.53 -12.86 -13.00
N ILE A 24 1.20 -12.85 -12.86
CA ILE A 24 0.47 -13.56 -11.79
C ILE A 24 -0.87 -14.09 -12.28
N PRO A 25 -1.46 -15.13 -11.65
CA PRO A 25 -2.85 -15.49 -11.90
C PRO A 25 -3.78 -14.38 -11.39
N TYR A 26 -4.63 -13.82 -12.26
CA TYR A 26 -5.52 -12.72 -11.88
C TYR A 26 -6.92 -12.82 -12.49
N SER A 27 -7.04 -12.72 -13.81
CA SER A 27 -8.30 -12.57 -14.53
C SER A 27 -9.17 -13.83 -14.51
N GLN A 28 -8.55 -15.00 -14.38
CA GLN A 28 -9.22 -16.30 -14.43
C GLN A 28 -9.51 -16.91 -13.06
N LEU A 29 -9.38 -16.12 -11.98
CA LEU A 29 -9.62 -16.59 -10.61
C LEU A 29 -11.11 -16.80 -10.29
N GLU A 30 -12.01 -16.08 -10.96
CA GLU A 30 -13.45 -16.08 -10.62
C GLU A 30 -14.24 -17.20 -11.31
N SER A 31 -13.71 -17.76 -12.39
CA SER A 31 -14.42 -18.75 -13.23
C SER A 31 -13.85 -20.17 -13.13
N ASN A 32 -12.85 -20.39 -12.27
CA ASN A 32 -12.08 -21.63 -12.25
C ASN A 32 -12.01 -22.19 -10.82
N GLU A 33 -12.65 -23.33 -10.57
CA GLU A 33 -12.49 -24.09 -9.32
C GLU A 33 -11.15 -24.85 -9.25
N SER A 34 -10.35 -24.81 -10.33
CA SER A 34 -9.03 -25.41 -10.38
C SER A 34 -8.00 -24.62 -9.57
N VAL A 35 -7.13 -25.34 -8.87
CA VAL A 35 -5.90 -24.78 -8.27
C VAL A 35 -4.84 -24.42 -9.33
N TYR A 36 -5.05 -24.80 -10.60
CA TYR A 36 -4.21 -24.41 -11.73
C TYR A 36 -4.89 -23.30 -12.52
N VAL A 37 -4.39 -22.08 -12.35
CA VAL A 37 -4.88 -20.87 -13.00
C VAL A 37 -3.77 -20.30 -13.88
N ALA A 38 -4.12 -19.96 -15.12
CA ALA A 38 -3.17 -19.36 -16.05
C ALA A 38 -2.69 -18.00 -15.54
N TYR A 39 -1.44 -17.68 -15.84
CA TYR A 39 -0.84 -16.40 -15.49
C TYR A 39 -1.22 -15.37 -16.54
N ASP A 40 -1.54 -14.17 -16.06
CA ASP A 40 -1.65 -12.99 -16.90
C ASP A 40 -0.30 -12.24 -16.89
N SER A 41 0.04 -11.59 -18.01
CA SER A 41 1.18 -10.68 -18.04
C SER A 41 0.94 -9.52 -17.06
N GLN A 42 2.01 -8.94 -16.51
CA GLN A 42 1.89 -7.78 -15.61
C GLN A 42 1.10 -6.62 -16.25
N GLU A 43 1.24 -6.42 -17.57
CA GLU A 43 0.44 -5.44 -18.32
C GLU A 43 -1.07 -5.75 -18.30
N ALA A 44 -1.45 -7.01 -18.54
CA ALA A 44 -2.84 -7.43 -18.51
C ALA A 44 -3.42 -7.32 -17.09
N VAL A 45 -2.63 -7.69 -16.07
CA VAL A 45 -3.01 -7.54 -14.65
C VAL A 45 -3.26 -6.07 -14.31
N TYR A 46 -2.36 -5.15 -14.67
CA TYR A 46 -2.55 -3.72 -14.42
C TYR A 46 -3.76 -3.15 -15.14
N THR A 47 -3.98 -3.56 -16.39
CA THR A 47 -5.16 -3.14 -17.17
C THR A 47 -6.45 -3.58 -16.46
N LYS A 48 -6.51 -4.84 -16.03
CA LYS A 48 -7.67 -5.36 -15.30
C LYS A 48 -7.86 -4.69 -13.93
N MET A 49 -6.78 -4.43 -13.20
CA MET A 49 -6.85 -3.74 -11.92
C MET A 49 -7.36 -2.30 -12.05
N PHE A 50 -7.03 -1.58 -13.13
CA PHE A 50 -7.61 -0.25 -13.37
C PHE A 50 -9.12 -0.31 -13.63
N GLU A 51 -9.60 -1.28 -14.41
CA GLU A 51 -11.03 -1.49 -14.63
C GLU A 51 -11.77 -1.75 -13.30
N GLU A 52 -11.29 -2.71 -12.51
CA GLU A 52 -11.92 -3.07 -11.23
C GLU A 52 -11.88 -1.93 -10.22
N LEU A 53 -10.80 -1.15 -10.21
CA LEU A 53 -10.65 0.01 -9.34
C LEU A 53 -11.57 1.16 -9.76
N ASP A 54 -11.74 1.40 -11.07
CA ASP A 54 -12.66 2.42 -11.60
C ASP A 54 -14.11 2.08 -11.25
N GLU A 55 -14.52 0.82 -11.40
CA GLU A 55 -15.83 0.34 -10.95
C GLU A 55 -16.03 0.52 -9.43
N ALA A 56 -15.01 0.19 -8.63
CA ALA A 56 -15.07 0.37 -7.19
C ALA A 56 -15.20 1.85 -6.79
N ILE A 57 -14.43 2.73 -7.43
CA ILE A 57 -14.49 4.20 -7.23
C ILE A 57 -15.89 4.73 -7.55
N GLU A 58 -16.48 4.32 -8.67
CA GLU A 58 -17.83 4.75 -9.06
C GLU A 58 -18.88 4.34 -8.02
N ILE A 59 -18.82 3.10 -7.54
CA ILE A 59 -19.74 2.60 -6.52
C ILE A 59 -19.53 3.32 -5.19
N LEU A 60 -18.29 3.52 -4.74
CA LEU A 60 -17.99 4.27 -3.51
C LEU A 60 -18.49 5.72 -3.61
N GLY A 61 -18.26 6.37 -4.75
CA GLY A 61 -18.71 7.75 -5.02
C GLY A 61 -20.22 7.94 -4.90
N ARG A 62 -21.01 6.98 -5.37
CA ARG A 62 -22.48 7.00 -5.24
C ARG A 62 -23.00 6.76 -3.82
N ASN A 63 -22.14 6.33 -2.90
CA ASN A 63 -22.55 5.82 -1.58
C ASN A 63 -21.81 6.51 -0.41
N THR A 64 -21.20 7.67 -0.63
CA THR A 64 -20.44 8.41 0.40
C THR A 64 -21.27 8.86 1.60
N THR A 65 -22.59 8.91 1.46
CA THR A 65 -23.54 9.32 2.50
C THR A 65 -24.11 8.14 3.30
N LEU A 66 -23.74 6.90 2.98
CA LEU A 66 -24.18 5.75 3.77
C LEU A 66 -23.62 5.84 5.20
N PRO A 67 -24.43 5.49 6.24
CA PRO A 67 -23.97 5.52 7.62
C PRO A 67 -22.79 4.57 7.86
N ALA A 68 -21.77 5.07 8.55
CA ALA A 68 -20.54 4.31 8.84
C ALA A 68 -20.82 3.09 9.73
N GLU A 69 -21.85 3.16 10.58
CA GLU A 69 -22.28 2.12 11.51
C GLU A 69 -22.64 0.81 10.81
N ALA A 70 -23.04 0.86 9.54
CA ALA A 70 -23.32 -0.34 8.75
C ALA A 70 -22.06 -1.18 8.48
N TRP A 71 -20.87 -0.58 8.53
CA TRP A 71 -19.61 -1.19 8.13
C TRP A 71 -18.51 -1.15 9.21
N ASN A 72 -18.66 -0.33 10.25
CA ASN A 72 -17.60 -0.05 11.22
C ASN A 72 -16.97 -1.30 11.86
N ARG A 73 -17.76 -2.33 12.17
CA ARG A 73 -17.31 -3.58 12.80
C ARG A 73 -16.44 -4.45 11.89
N TYR A 74 -16.43 -4.17 10.59
CA TYR A 74 -15.68 -4.92 9.58
C TYR A 74 -14.50 -4.12 9.00
N ASP A 75 -14.38 -2.84 9.37
CA ASP A 75 -13.40 -1.92 8.83
C ASP A 75 -12.56 -1.31 9.96
N ALA A 76 -11.37 -1.87 10.15
CA ALA A 76 -10.37 -1.36 11.09
C ALA A 76 -9.45 -0.29 10.48
N VAL A 77 -9.74 0.22 9.28
CA VAL A 77 -8.96 1.29 8.64
C VAL A 77 -9.65 2.63 8.77
N TYR A 78 -10.91 2.72 8.33
CA TYR A 78 -11.68 3.98 8.36
C TYR A 78 -13.00 3.85 9.13
N TYR A 79 -13.19 2.76 9.88
CA TYR A 79 -14.38 2.55 10.72
C TYR A 79 -15.70 2.73 9.96
N GLY A 80 -15.72 2.35 8.68
CA GLY A 80 -16.89 2.44 7.80
C GLY A 80 -17.02 3.74 7.01
N ASN A 81 -16.07 4.68 7.12
CA ASN A 81 -16.13 5.95 6.39
C ASN A 81 -15.82 5.77 4.90
N ILE A 82 -16.87 5.69 4.09
CA ILE A 82 -16.79 5.48 2.64
C ILE A 82 -16.12 6.65 1.92
N ALA A 83 -16.27 7.89 2.39
CA ALA A 83 -15.62 9.04 1.78
C ALA A 83 -14.09 8.97 1.89
N GLN A 84 -13.56 8.43 3.01
CA GLN A 84 -12.13 8.20 3.17
C GLN A 84 -11.65 7.02 2.30
N TRP A 85 -12.45 5.97 2.17
CA TRP A 85 -12.16 4.88 1.23
C TRP A 85 -12.14 5.33 -0.23
N LEU A 86 -13.00 6.27 -0.62
CA LEU A 86 -12.97 6.87 -1.95
C LEU A 86 -11.64 7.61 -2.19
N LYS A 87 -11.18 8.43 -1.23
CA LYS A 87 -9.87 9.10 -1.30
C LYS A 87 -8.73 8.10 -1.39
N TYR A 88 -8.78 7.02 -0.62
CA TYR A 88 -7.79 5.94 -0.70
C TYR A 88 -7.78 5.28 -2.07
N ALA A 89 -8.94 4.93 -2.63
CA ALA A 89 -9.06 4.29 -3.94
C ALA A 89 -8.46 5.16 -5.06
N ASN A 90 -8.78 6.46 -5.07
CA ASN A 90 -8.17 7.42 -6.00
C ASN A 90 -6.65 7.56 -5.77
N SER A 91 -6.19 7.56 -4.51
CA SER A 91 -4.75 7.63 -4.21
C SER A 91 -3.99 6.37 -4.67
N LEU A 92 -4.63 5.20 -4.56
CA LEU A 92 -4.11 3.93 -5.09
C LEU A 92 -4.06 3.97 -6.63
N LYS A 93 -5.11 4.49 -7.28
CA LYS A 93 -5.15 4.70 -8.73
C LYS A 93 -4.00 5.62 -9.18
N LEU A 94 -3.75 6.72 -8.46
CA LEU A 94 -2.62 7.61 -8.73
C LEU A 94 -1.27 6.89 -8.57
N ARG A 95 -1.07 6.11 -7.50
CA ARG A 95 0.15 5.32 -7.31
C ARG A 95 0.37 4.34 -8.46
N MET A 96 -0.67 3.61 -8.86
CA MET A 96 -0.60 2.68 -9.99
C MET A 96 -0.31 3.41 -11.29
N ALA A 97 -0.94 4.55 -11.55
CA ALA A 97 -0.68 5.37 -12.73
C ALA A 97 0.79 5.81 -12.80
N MET A 98 1.36 6.27 -11.68
CA MET A 98 2.77 6.64 -11.61
C MET A 98 3.72 5.47 -11.87
N ARG A 99 3.35 4.23 -11.53
CA ARG A 99 4.15 3.04 -11.89
C ARG A 99 4.31 2.88 -13.40
N LEU A 100 3.31 3.31 -14.18
CA LEU A 100 3.30 3.20 -15.63
C LEU A 100 4.04 4.33 -16.35
N SER A 101 4.54 5.35 -15.64
CA SER A 101 4.97 6.63 -16.25
C SER A 101 6.04 6.49 -17.34
N TYR A 102 6.90 5.47 -17.26
CA TYR A 102 7.96 5.24 -18.25
C TYR A 102 7.57 4.25 -19.36
N VAL A 103 6.67 3.29 -19.07
CA VAL A 103 6.31 2.22 -20.02
C VAL A 103 5.07 2.57 -20.84
N LYS A 104 4.13 3.33 -20.27
CA LYS A 104 2.87 3.77 -20.90
C LYS A 104 2.51 5.19 -20.46
N PRO A 105 3.29 6.22 -20.86
CA PRO A 105 3.17 7.59 -20.34
C PRO A 105 1.79 8.23 -20.57
N GLU A 106 1.17 8.03 -21.74
CA GLU A 106 -0.15 8.60 -22.04
C GLU A 106 -1.26 8.01 -21.16
N LEU A 107 -1.24 6.68 -20.96
CA LEU A 107 -2.18 6.01 -20.06
C LEU A 107 -1.95 6.44 -18.61
N ALA A 108 -0.70 6.52 -18.17
CA ALA A 108 -0.32 7.01 -16.85
C ALA A 108 -0.87 8.42 -16.61
N LYS A 109 -0.67 9.34 -17.56
CA LYS A 109 -1.16 10.71 -17.48
C LYS A 109 -2.69 10.78 -17.38
N ALA A 110 -3.40 10.02 -18.22
CA ALA A 110 -4.86 9.96 -18.17
C ALA A 110 -5.37 9.45 -16.81
N LYS A 111 -4.85 8.30 -16.34
CA LYS A 111 -5.28 7.70 -15.07
C LYS A 111 -4.90 8.53 -13.85
N ALA A 112 -3.76 9.22 -13.88
CA ALA A 112 -3.37 10.16 -12.83
C ALA A 112 -4.30 11.37 -12.78
N ALA A 113 -4.66 11.95 -13.92
CA ALA A 113 -5.59 13.08 -14.00
C ALA A 113 -6.98 12.71 -13.48
N GLU A 114 -7.51 11.54 -13.88
CA GLU A 114 -8.76 10.98 -13.37
C GLU A 114 -8.73 10.82 -11.83
N ALA A 115 -7.65 10.24 -11.30
CA ALA A 115 -7.49 10.05 -9.86
C ALA A 115 -7.45 11.37 -9.07
N ILE A 116 -6.71 12.36 -9.57
CA ILE A 116 -6.62 13.69 -8.95
C ILE A 116 -7.99 14.38 -8.95
N ALA A 117 -8.70 14.34 -10.08
CA ALA A 117 -10.04 14.90 -10.20
C ALA A 117 -11.06 14.21 -9.28
N GLY A 118 -10.91 12.90 -9.06
CA GLY A 118 -11.73 12.11 -8.13
C GLY A 118 -11.47 12.41 -6.65
N GLY A 119 -10.39 13.13 -6.32
CA GLY A 119 -9.99 13.48 -4.97
C GLY A 119 -9.12 12.41 -4.30
N VAL A 120 -7.88 12.77 -4.00
CA VAL A 120 -6.88 11.93 -3.34
C VAL A 120 -6.72 12.29 -1.85
N ILE A 121 -5.95 11.48 -1.11
CA ILE A 121 -5.53 11.78 0.26
C ILE A 121 -4.65 13.02 0.25
N THR A 122 -5.09 14.08 0.94
CA THR A 122 -4.39 15.37 1.01
C THR A 122 -4.17 15.87 2.44
N ALA A 123 -4.78 15.21 3.43
CA ALA A 123 -4.66 15.53 4.84
C ALA A 123 -4.32 14.28 5.65
N ASN A 124 -3.58 14.46 6.76
CA ASN A 124 -3.18 13.35 7.63
C ASN A 124 -4.37 12.57 8.21
N ALA A 125 -5.51 13.23 8.42
CA ALA A 125 -6.73 12.57 8.89
C ALA A 125 -7.29 11.55 7.90
N ASP A 126 -6.91 11.63 6.61
CA ASP A 126 -7.32 10.71 5.56
C ASP A 126 -6.27 9.59 5.32
N ASN A 127 -5.24 9.47 6.16
CA ASN A 127 -4.26 8.41 6.02
C ASN A 127 -4.88 7.04 6.31
N ALA A 128 -4.68 6.07 5.42
CA ALA A 128 -5.06 4.69 5.65
C ALA A 128 -4.08 4.03 6.62
N ALA A 129 -4.53 3.70 7.83
CA ALA A 129 -3.78 2.92 8.81
C ALA A 129 -4.64 1.77 9.33
N MET A 130 -4.06 0.57 9.42
CA MET A 130 -4.75 -0.58 10.03
C MET A 130 -4.67 -0.47 11.55
N HIS A 131 -5.84 -0.37 12.20
CA HIS A 131 -5.96 -0.32 13.65
C HIS A 131 -6.29 -1.70 14.20
N ALA A 132 -5.25 -2.52 14.44
CA ALA A 132 -5.39 -3.80 15.11
C ALA A 132 -5.12 -3.67 16.61
N ALA A 133 -5.84 -4.46 17.43
CA ALA A 133 -5.60 -4.51 18.88
C ALA A 133 -4.17 -4.96 19.23
N GLU A 134 -3.58 -5.82 18.38
CA GLU A 134 -2.20 -6.29 18.47
C GLU A 134 -1.54 -6.14 17.09
N ASN A 135 -0.40 -5.44 17.01
CA ASN A 135 0.42 -5.38 15.81
C ASN A 135 1.57 -6.41 15.93
N ARG A 136 1.29 -7.64 15.50
CA ARG A 136 2.27 -8.74 15.57
C ARG A 136 3.54 -8.46 14.78
N THR A 137 3.45 -7.69 13.71
CA THR A 137 4.62 -7.34 12.92
C THR A 137 5.54 -6.42 13.72
N THR A 138 5.00 -5.46 14.47
CA THR A 138 5.79 -4.62 15.40
C THR A 138 6.47 -5.43 16.48
N LEU A 139 5.79 -6.43 17.06
CA LEU A 139 6.40 -7.35 18.04
C LEU A 139 7.59 -8.10 17.43
N ILE A 140 7.44 -8.64 16.23
CA ILE A 140 8.53 -9.34 15.52
C ILE A 140 9.70 -8.38 15.24
N TYR A 141 9.41 -7.17 14.77
CA TYR A 141 10.44 -6.19 14.43
C TYR A 141 11.25 -5.72 15.64
N ASN A 142 10.59 -5.49 16.78
CA ASN A 142 11.22 -4.87 17.94
C ASN A 142 11.75 -5.89 18.96
N ASP A 143 11.11 -7.05 19.11
CA ASP A 143 11.40 -7.93 20.24
C ASP A 143 12.39 -9.05 19.88
N TRP A 144 12.45 -9.47 18.61
CA TRP A 144 13.29 -10.61 18.22
C TRP A 144 14.75 -10.22 17.95
N GLY A 145 15.02 -8.91 17.88
CA GLY A 145 16.36 -8.39 17.63
C GLY A 145 16.88 -8.57 16.20
N ASP A 146 16.05 -9.03 15.26
CA ASP A 146 16.46 -9.35 13.87
C ASP A 146 16.41 -8.17 12.90
N HIS A 147 15.82 -7.04 13.31
CA HIS A 147 15.64 -5.88 12.45
C HIS A 147 16.42 -4.68 13.02
N ARG A 148 17.16 -4.00 12.14
CA ARG A 148 17.80 -2.71 12.42
C ARG A 148 17.57 -1.78 11.23
N VAL A 149 17.70 -0.49 11.48
CA VAL A 149 17.63 0.54 10.44
C VAL A 149 18.74 0.33 9.41
N GLY A 150 18.42 0.47 8.13
CA GLY A 150 19.41 0.44 7.05
C GLY A 150 20.33 1.65 7.09
N ALA A 151 21.62 1.47 6.81
CA ALA A 151 22.58 2.57 6.77
C ALA A 151 22.24 3.61 5.68
N ASP A 152 21.59 3.19 4.59
CA ASP A 152 21.18 4.02 3.47
C ASP A 152 20.26 5.17 3.89
N ILE A 153 19.16 4.88 4.60
CA ILE A 153 18.23 5.93 5.04
C ILE A 153 18.88 6.89 6.06
N LEU A 154 19.72 6.38 6.96
CA LEU A 154 20.44 7.23 7.91
C LEU A 154 21.46 8.13 7.22
N CYS A 155 22.16 7.65 6.18
CA CYS A 155 23.06 8.51 5.39
C CYS A 155 22.31 9.72 4.80
N TYR A 156 21.12 9.51 4.22
CA TYR A 156 20.31 10.61 3.72
C TYR A 156 19.86 11.55 4.83
N MET A 157 19.34 11.00 5.93
CA MET A 157 18.78 11.80 7.03
C MET A 157 19.85 12.61 7.76
N THR A 158 21.04 12.04 7.97
CA THR A 158 22.19 12.76 8.53
C THR A 158 22.65 13.86 7.58
N GLY A 159 22.79 13.56 6.29
CA GLY A 159 23.18 14.56 5.28
C GLY A 159 22.22 15.73 5.17
N TYR A 160 20.93 15.51 5.45
CA TYR A 160 19.90 16.53 5.45
C TYR A 160 19.61 17.17 6.81
N ASN A 161 20.32 16.79 7.88
CA ASN A 161 19.99 17.19 9.25
C ASN A 161 18.50 16.99 9.57
N ASP A 162 17.99 15.81 9.19
CA ASP A 162 16.55 15.57 9.13
C ASP A 162 15.94 15.38 10.54
N PRO A 163 15.00 16.26 10.96
CA PRO A 163 14.42 16.20 12.30
C PRO A 163 13.52 14.98 12.52
N ARG A 164 13.20 14.22 11.46
CA ARG A 164 12.44 12.98 11.59
C ARG A 164 13.27 11.85 12.19
N MET A 165 14.59 11.96 12.22
CA MET A 165 15.50 10.89 12.66
C MET A 165 15.16 10.42 14.08
N GLU A 166 15.04 11.37 15.03
CA GLU A 166 14.70 11.07 16.43
C GLU A 166 13.27 10.55 16.63
N LYS A 167 12.39 10.72 15.64
CA LYS A 167 11.02 10.19 15.69
C LYS A 167 10.88 8.81 15.07
N MET A 168 11.81 8.45 14.19
CA MET A 168 11.77 7.20 13.42
C MET A 168 12.69 6.12 13.99
N PHE A 169 13.80 6.51 14.62
CA PHE A 169 14.84 5.57 15.04
C PHE A 169 15.31 5.86 16.46
N LEU A 170 15.87 4.82 17.09
CA LEU A 170 16.54 4.91 18.38
C LEU A 170 18.06 5.02 18.14
N PRO A 171 18.78 5.81 18.96
CA PRO A 171 20.23 5.77 18.97
C PRO A 171 20.75 4.44 19.56
N ASN A 172 22.02 4.14 19.34
CA ASN A 172 22.72 3.07 20.03
C ASN A 172 23.04 3.45 21.50
N ASP A 173 23.70 2.55 22.23
CA ASP A 173 24.02 2.71 23.65
C ASP A 173 24.98 3.88 23.96
N VAL A 174 25.66 4.44 22.95
CA VAL A 174 26.53 5.62 23.09
C VAL A 174 25.91 6.91 22.55
N GLY A 175 24.65 6.85 22.11
CA GLY A 175 23.89 8.02 21.65
C GLY A 175 23.96 8.30 20.15
N ASP A 176 24.60 7.43 19.36
CA ASP A 176 24.77 7.62 17.92
C ASP A 176 23.66 6.92 17.11
N TYR A 177 23.26 7.53 15.99
CA TYR A 177 22.40 6.90 15.01
C TYR A 177 23.23 6.13 13.99
N VAL A 178 23.25 4.80 14.11
CA VAL A 178 24.03 3.91 13.24
C VAL A 178 23.12 2.86 12.62
N GLY A 179 23.27 2.65 11.32
CA GLY A 179 22.46 1.67 10.56
C GLY A 179 23.32 0.53 10.04
N ILE A 180 22.68 -0.61 9.77
CA ILE A 180 23.34 -1.78 9.20
C ILE A 180 23.39 -1.64 7.68
N ARG A 181 24.57 -1.90 7.09
CA ARG A 181 24.72 -1.92 5.64
C ARG A 181 23.96 -3.11 5.05
N ILE A 182 23.01 -2.83 4.16
CA ILE A 182 22.22 -3.87 3.48
C ILE A 182 23.15 -4.77 2.66
N GLY A 183 23.00 -6.09 2.82
CA GLY A 183 23.78 -7.11 2.11
C GLY A 183 25.15 -7.42 2.71
N ILE A 184 25.43 -7.00 3.95
CA ILE A 184 26.63 -7.40 4.69
C ILE A 184 26.44 -8.78 5.36
N ASP A 185 27.53 -9.51 5.55
CA ASP A 185 27.55 -10.69 6.42
C ASP A 185 27.46 -10.26 7.89
N VAL A 186 26.33 -10.56 8.53
CA VAL A 186 26.10 -10.27 9.95
C VAL A 186 26.50 -11.50 10.76
N ALA A 187 27.54 -11.36 11.60
CA ALA A 187 28.13 -12.46 12.36
C ALA A 187 27.30 -12.88 13.61
N GLY A 188 26.31 -12.07 14.02
CA GLY A 188 25.45 -12.36 15.17
C GLY A 188 24.41 -11.26 15.40
N LYS A 189 23.38 -11.54 16.20
CA LYS A 189 22.30 -10.58 16.52
C LYS A 189 22.71 -9.50 17.52
N SER A 190 23.76 -9.77 18.30
CA SER A 190 24.20 -9.00 19.47
C SER A 190 25.46 -8.16 19.23
N THR A 191 25.94 -8.12 17.99
CA THR A 191 27.11 -7.36 17.53
C THR A 191 26.71 -6.41 16.43
#